data_AF-A0A3R7PDM9-F1
#
_entry.id   AF-A0A3R7PDM9-F1
#
_cell.length_a   1.000
_cell.length_b   1.000
_cell.length_c   1.000
_cell.angle_alpha   90.00
_cell.angle_beta   90.00
_cell.angle_gamma   90.00
#
_symmetry.space_group_name_H-M   'P 1'
#
loop_
_entity.id
_entity.type
_entity.pdbx_description
1 polymer ?
#
loop_
_entity_poly.entity_id
_entity_poly.type
_entity_poly.pdbx_seq_one_letter_code
_entity_poly.pdbx_strand_id
1 'polypeptide(L)'
;SRSGMLQVLGCKVLMVVMCAGRLQEKYRYLFTQVADHNNCCTRRRLAAILRDLARIPELLSEQPSFGMSLVSAAVESCFKVEGEVGVTEEVLLAWLLQEPQTLVWWTTLYRLTAAELVCHDVKCGVCKQRPIIGLRYQCLRCIGYNLCQDCFLHARTSRRHKLTHPIQEYCHETTGKEWRRALLKMVRNRFGGRQGYNKQRYLAIASSPESGCDL
;
A
#
# COMPACT_ATOMS: atom_id res chain seq x y z
N SER A 1 -17.77 20.57 20.98
CA SER A 1 -19.13 20.53 20.43
C SER A 1 -19.07 20.02 19.00
N ARG A 2 -19.85 18.99 18.63
CA ARG A 2 -19.97 18.55 17.22
C ARG A 2 -20.88 19.56 16.52
N SER A 3 -20.41 20.23 15.46
CA SER A 3 -21.19 21.28 14.76
C SER A 3 -22.35 20.73 13.91
N GLY A 4 -22.51 19.40 13.83
CA GLY A 4 -23.55 18.74 13.03
C GLY A 4 -23.37 18.85 11.51
N MET A 5 -22.34 19.55 11.02
CA MET A 5 -22.08 19.77 9.60
C MET A 5 -20.91 18.92 9.12
N LEU A 6 -21.10 18.21 8.00
CA LEU A 6 -20.08 17.38 7.35
C LEU A 6 -19.68 17.99 6.01
N GLN A 7 -18.38 18.01 5.72
CA GLN A 7 -17.89 18.42 4.40
C GLN A 7 -18.21 17.36 3.37
N VAL A 8 -18.84 17.76 2.25
CA VAL A 8 -19.21 16.86 1.16
C VAL A 8 -18.01 16.09 0.61
N LEU A 9 -16.85 16.76 0.48
CA LEU A 9 -15.61 16.12 0.01
C LEU A 9 -15.18 14.99 0.96
N GLY A 10 -15.14 15.25 2.27
CA GLY A 10 -14.80 14.23 3.27
C GLY A 10 -15.75 13.02 3.25
N CYS A 11 -17.06 13.25 3.08
CA CYS A 11 -18.02 12.15 2.91
C CYS A 11 -17.73 11.30 1.67
N LYS A 12 -17.46 11.95 0.52
CA LYS A 12 -17.10 11.26 -0.72
C LYS A 12 -15.81 10.45 -0.57
N VAL A 13 -14.78 11.01 0.06
CA VAL A 13 -13.52 10.32 0.35
C VAL A 13 -13.77 9.06 1.16
N LEU A 14 -14.54 9.15 2.24
CA LEU A 14 -14.87 8.00 3.07
C LEU A 14 -15.61 6.91 2.28
N MET A 15 -16.62 7.28 1.49
CA MET A 15 -17.37 6.33 0.67
C MET A 15 -16.47 5.62 -0.35
N VAL A 16 -15.54 6.33 -0.98
CA VAL A 16 -14.58 5.77 -1.95
C VAL A 16 -13.61 4.80 -1.29
N VAL A 17 -13.12 5.14 -0.10
CA VAL A 17 -12.24 4.24 0.66
C VAL A 17 -12.98 2.93 0.94
N MET A 18 -14.23 3.01 1.41
CA MET A 18 -15.02 1.87 1.87
C MET A 18 -15.71 1.04 0.77
N CYS A 19 -15.85 1.57 -0.46
CA CYS A 19 -16.59 0.84 -1.50
C CYS A 19 -15.82 -0.38 -2.05
N ALA A 20 -16.53 -1.33 -2.69
CA ALA A 20 -15.93 -2.52 -3.29
C ALA A 20 -15.35 -2.30 -4.71
N GLY A 21 -15.14 -1.04 -5.13
CA GLY A 21 -14.62 -0.70 -6.45
C GLY A 21 -13.14 -1.09 -6.64
N ARG A 22 -12.68 -1.18 -7.90
CA ARG A 22 -11.26 -1.45 -8.17
C ARG A 22 -10.40 -0.27 -7.71
N LEU A 23 -9.21 -0.55 -7.19
CA LEU A 23 -8.32 0.49 -6.65
C LEU A 23 -8.03 1.62 -7.65
N GLN A 24 -7.77 1.28 -8.92
CA GLN A 24 -7.50 2.27 -9.96
C GLN A 24 -8.72 3.14 -10.28
N GLU A 25 -9.93 2.57 -10.25
CA GLU A 25 -11.19 3.32 -10.46
C GLU A 25 -11.43 4.28 -9.28
N LYS A 26 -11.10 3.86 -8.05
CA LYS A 26 -11.15 4.73 -6.86
C LYS A 26 -10.20 5.92 -7.02
N TYR A 27 -8.97 5.70 -7.49
CA TYR A 27 -7.99 6.78 -7.73
C TYR A 27 -8.46 7.76 -8.81
N ARG A 28 -9.00 7.26 -9.92
CA ARG A 28 -9.59 8.12 -10.96
C ARG A 28 -10.74 8.96 -10.41
N TYR A 29 -11.64 8.33 -9.67
CA TYR A 29 -12.73 9.07 -9.04
C TYR A 29 -12.22 10.16 -8.10
N LEU A 30 -11.22 9.87 -7.25
CA LEU A 30 -10.62 10.90 -6.40
C LEU A 30 -10.05 12.06 -7.22
N PHE A 31 -9.37 11.78 -8.34
CA PHE A 31 -8.89 12.81 -9.25
C PHE A 31 -10.02 13.70 -9.77
N THR A 32 -11.15 13.13 -10.20
CA THR A 32 -12.31 13.92 -10.65
C THR A 32 -12.87 14.87 -9.57
N GLN A 33 -12.64 14.59 -8.29
CA GLN A 33 -13.08 15.47 -7.19
C GLN A 33 -12.14 16.66 -6.96
N VAL A 34 -10.89 16.57 -7.43
CA VAL A 34 -9.86 17.60 -7.22
C VAL A 34 -9.39 18.28 -8.52
N ALA A 35 -9.69 17.71 -9.68
CA ALA A 35 -9.39 18.29 -10.98
C ALA A 35 -10.11 19.63 -11.19
N ASP A 36 -9.40 20.60 -11.78
CA ASP A 36 -9.97 21.88 -12.21
C ASP A 36 -10.51 21.81 -13.65
N HIS A 37 -10.88 22.97 -14.19
CA HIS A 37 -11.43 23.08 -15.56
C HIS A 37 -10.41 22.70 -16.64
N ASN A 38 -9.12 22.63 -16.32
CA ASN A 38 -8.06 22.22 -17.24
C ASN A 38 -7.69 20.74 -17.09
N ASN A 39 -8.49 19.95 -16.34
CA ASN A 39 -8.13 18.58 -15.97
C ASN A 39 -6.77 18.50 -15.25
N CYS A 40 -6.48 19.50 -14.42
CA CYS A 40 -5.29 19.51 -13.59
C CYS A 40 -5.66 19.56 -12.10
N CYS A 41 -4.88 18.87 -11.27
CA CYS A 41 -4.98 18.97 -9.82
C CYS A 41 -3.91 19.92 -9.29
N THR A 42 -4.29 20.94 -8.54
CA THR A 42 -3.33 21.87 -7.91
C THR A 42 -2.83 21.33 -6.57
N ARG A 43 -1.67 21.84 -6.10
CA ARG A 43 -1.08 21.48 -4.79
C ARG A 43 -2.09 21.60 -3.65
N ARG A 44 -2.85 22.69 -3.62
CA ARG A 44 -3.86 22.96 -2.57
C ARG A 44 -4.97 21.92 -2.55
N ARG A 45 -5.44 21.46 -3.72
CA ARG A 45 -6.52 20.48 -3.83
C ARG A 45 -6.04 19.07 -3.50
N LEU A 46 -4.82 18.71 -3.92
CA LEU A 46 -4.17 17.46 -3.49
C LEU A 46 -3.97 17.44 -1.96
N ALA A 47 -3.50 18.55 -1.38
CA ALA A 47 -3.35 18.66 0.08
C ALA A 47 -4.70 18.56 0.81
N ALA A 48 -5.81 19.00 0.21
CA ALA A 48 -7.14 18.86 0.81
C ALA A 48 -7.57 17.40 0.89
N ILE A 49 -7.45 16.65 -0.21
CA ILE A 49 -7.88 15.24 -0.22
C ILE A 49 -6.98 14.35 0.63
N LEU A 50 -5.67 14.61 0.65
CA LEU A 50 -4.73 13.89 1.51
C LEU A 50 -5.01 14.13 3.00
N ARG A 51 -5.41 15.35 3.38
CA ARG A 51 -5.84 15.63 4.76
C ARG A 51 -7.11 14.88 5.13
N ASP A 52 -8.10 14.82 4.24
CA ASP A 52 -9.31 14.05 4.49
C ASP A 52 -9.02 12.54 4.61
N LEU A 53 -8.08 12.03 3.81
CA LEU A 53 -7.61 10.64 3.90
C LEU A 53 -6.84 10.36 5.20
N ALA A 54 -5.99 11.29 5.65
CA ALA A 54 -5.17 11.15 6.88
C ALA A 54 -6.00 11.07 8.17
N ARG A 55 -7.23 11.61 8.16
CA ARG A 55 -8.16 11.51 9.30
C ARG A 55 -8.54 10.06 9.63
N ILE A 56 -8.53 9.16 8.64
CA ILE A 56 -8.91 7.75 8.83
C ILE A 56 -7.89 7.01 9.70
N PRO A 57 -6.57 6.97 9.37
CA PRO A 57 -5.58 6.38 10.25
C PRO A 57 -5.41 7.15 11.57
N GLU A 58 -5.63 8.46 11.60
CA GLU A 58 -5.66 9.25 12.85
C GLU A 58 -6.72 8.75 13.83
N LEU A 59 -7.91 8.37 13.34
CA LEU A 59 -8.96 7.77 14.17
C LEU A 59 -8.50 6.45 14.83
N LEU A 60 -7.55 5.76 14.20
CA LEU A 60 -6.99 4.48 14.67
C LEU A 60 -5.71 4.68 15.50
N SER A 61 -5.33 5.91 15.82
CA SER A 61 -4.07 6.25 16.49
C SER A 61 -2.80 5.89 15.71
N GLU A 62 -2.89 5.85 14.38
CA GLU A 62 -1.79 5.52 13.46
C GLU A 62 -1.20 6.78 12.80
N GLN A 63 -1.43 7.96 13.39
CA GLN A 63 -0.98 9.24 12.88
C GLN A 63 0.54 9.42 12.75
N PRO A 64 1.41 8.81 13.58
CA PRO A 64 2.86 8.94 13.38
C PRO A 64 3.33 8.36 12.03
N SER A 65 2.60 7.37 11.51
CA SER A 65 2.95 6.65 10.28
C SER A 65 2.23 7.19 9.04
N PHE A 66 1.01 7.75 9.21
CA PHE A 66 0.12 8.08 8.09
C PHE A 66 -0.63 9.42 8.23
N GLY A 67 -0.34 10.19 9.28
CA GLY A 67 -1.11 11.37 9.68
C GLY A 67 -0.84 12.63 8.87
N MET A 68 -1.51 13.71 9.28
CA MET A 68 -1.47 15.01 8.61
C MET A 68 -0.08 15.62 8.46
N SER A 69 0.87 15.32 9.34
CA SER A 69 2.26 15.84 9.29
C SER A 69 2.99 15.47 8.00
N LEU A 70 2.63 14.36 7.38
CA LEU A 70 3.26 13.87 6.14
C LEU A 70 2.67 14.49 4.87
N VAL A 71 1.56 15.24 4.96
CA VAL A 71 0.83 15.74 3.78
C VAL A 71 1.67 16.71 2.96
N SER A 72 2.41 17.63 3.58
CA SER A 72 3.24 18.61 2.84
C SER A 72 4.29 17.90 1.98
N ALA A 73 5.06 17.01 2.61
CA ALA A 73 6.08 16.22 1.94
C ALA A 73 5.50 15.28 0.86
N ALA A 74 4.28 14.76 1.07
CA ALA A 74 3.57 13.97 0.06
C ALA A 74 3.21 14.80 -1.19
N VAL A 75 2.72 16.03 -0.99
CA VAL A 75 2.40 16.95 -2.10
C VAL A 75 3.68 17.32 -2.86
N GLU A 76 4.76 17.66 -2.16
CA GLU A 76 6.06 17.95 -2.79
C GLU A 76 6.57 16.74 -3.58
N SER A 77 6.45 15.54 -3.03
CA SER A 77 6.83 14.28 -3.70
C SER A 77 6.05 14.07 -5.00
N CYS A 78 4.74 14.35 -5.02
CA CYS A 78 3.91 14.23 -6.21
C CYS A 78 4.29 15.25 -7.30
N PHE A 79 4.58 16.49 -6.90
CA PHE A 79 4.92 17.60 -7.80
C PHE A 79 6.42 17.68 -8.17
N LYS A 80 7.21 16.65 -7.88
CA LYS A 80 8.65 16.66 -8.17
C LYS A 80 8.96 16.60 -9.67
N VAL A 81 8.03 16.08 -10.49
CA VAL A 81 8.24 15.79 -11.92
C VAL A 81 7.55 16.79 -12.84
N GLU A 82 6.35 17.29 -12.47
CA GLU A 82 5.65 18.34 -13.21
C GLU A 82 5.77 19.67 -12.44
N GLY A 83 6.08 20.76 -13.15
CA GLY A 83 6.29 22.09 -12.56
C GLY A 83 5.10 22.61 -11.75
N GLU A 84 5.25 23.81 -11.18
CA GLU A 84 4.42 24.32 -10.07
C GLU A 84 2.91 24.48 -10.33
N VAL A 85 2.43 24.34 -11.56
CA VAL A 85 1.09 24.78 -11.95
C VAL A 85 0.00 23.73 -11.66
N GLY A 86 0.25 22.44 -11.89
CA GLY A 86 -0.74 21.38 -11.69
C GLY A 86 -0.26 20.01 -12.15
N VAL A 87 -0.89 18.95 -11.65
CA VAL A 87 -0.63 17.56 -12.07
C VAL A 87 -1.82 16.96 -12.83
N THR A 88 -1.53 16.25 -13.91
CA THR A 88 -2.53 15.51 -14.72
C THR A 88 -3.03 14.24 -14.02
N GLU A 89 -4.08 13.61 -14.57
CA GLU A 89 -4.60 12.33 -14.05
C GLU A 89 -3.50 11.27 -14.09
N GLU A 90 -2.80 11.17 -15.22
CA GLU A 90 -1.77 10.17 -15.47
C GLU A 90 -0.64 10.25 -14.45
N VAL A 91 -0.16 11.47 -14.17
CA VAL A 91 0.92 11.72 -13.21
C VAL A 91 0.47 11.42 -11.78
N LEU A 92 -0.73 11.86 -11.39
CA LEU A 92 -1.25 11.55 -10.06
C LEU A 92 -1.42 10.04 -9.87
N LEU A 93 -2.00 9.34 -10.85
CA LEU A 93 -2.17 7.89 -10.79
C LEU A 93 -0.82 7.16 -10.72
N ALA A 94 0.17 7.59 -11.51
CA ALA A 94 1.51 7.03 -11.48
C ALA A 94 2.18 7.24 -10.11
N TRP A 95 1.94 8.37 -9.45
CA TRP A 95 2.41 8.62 -8.09
C TRP A 95 1.69 7.76 -7.05
N LEU A 96 0.35 7.67 -7.12
CA LEU A 96 -0.46 6.84 -6.21
C LEU A 96 -0.07 5.35 -6.28
N LEU A 97 0.23 4.83 -7.48
CA LEU A 97 0.67 3.45 -7.70
C LEU A 97 2.06 3.15 -7.12
N GLN A 98 2.84 4.16 -6.74
CA GLN A 98 4.09 3.98 -5.99
C GLN A 98 3.85 3.78 -4.49
N GLU A 99 2.59 3.78 -4.05
CA GLU A 99 2.17 3.60 -2.66
C GLU A 99 2.89 4.60 -1.72
N PRO A 100 2.63 5.91 -1.84
CA PRO A 100 3.20 6.89 -0.92
C PRO A 100 2.85 6.55 0.52
N GLN A 101 3.78 6.81 1.46
CA GLN A 101 3.61 6.50 2.89
C GLN A 101 2.25 6.95 3.43
N THR A 102 1.76 8.14 3.06
CA THR A 102 0.44 8.66 3.49
C THR A 102 -0.76 7.82 3.06
N LEU A 103 -0.61 6.94 2.06
CA LEU A 103 -1.70 6.16 1.46
C LEU A 103 -1.44 4.65 1.40
N VAL A 104 -0.26 4.16 1.84
CA VAL A 104 0.07 2.73 1.84
C VAL A 104 -0.88 1.91 2.73
N TRP A 105 -1.46 2.52 3.77
CA TRP A 105 -2.50 1.89 4.59
C TRP A 105 -3.73 1.54 3.75
N TRP A 106 -4.09 2.38 2.77
CA TRP A 106 -5.28 2.20 1.96
C TRP A 106 -5.10 1.08 0.94
N THR A 107 -3.94 1.01 0.29
CA THR A 107 -3.63 -0.13 -0.60
C THR A 107 -3.51 -1.43 0.18
N THR A 108 -2.98 -1.38 1.40
CA THR A 108 -2.95 -2.52 2.32
C THR A 108 -4.35 -2.98 2.70
N LEU A 109 -5.25 -2.05 3.07
CA LEU A 109 -6.66 -2.34 3.32
C LEU A 109 -7.33 -2.99 2.11
N TYR A 110 -7.11 -2.46 0.91
CA TYR A 110 -7.63 -3.05 -0.33
C TYR A 110 -7.14 -4.48 -0.56
N ARG A 111 -5.86 -4.78 -0.28
CA ARG A 111 -5.33 -6.16 -0.41
C ARG A 111 -5.91 -7.10 0.64
N LEU A 112 -6.13 -6.62 1.87
CA LEU A 112 -6.77 -7.38 2.94
C LEU A 112 -8.21 -7.75 2.56
N THR A 113 -9.00 -6.79 2.08
CA THR A 113 -10.39 -7.05 1.68
C THR A 113 -10.46 -7.94 0.44
N ALA A 114 -9.60 -7.71 -0.56
CA ALA A 114 -9.55 -8.55 -1.76
C ALA A 114 -9.18 -10.01 -1.45
N ALA A 115 -8.40 -10.25 -0.39
CA ALA A 115 -7.94 -11.58 -0.01
C ALA A 115 -8.87 -12.27 0.99
N GLU A 116 -9.82 -11.58 1.62
CA GLU A 116 -10.59 -12.04 2.79
C GLU A 116 -11.17 -13.45 2.62
N LEU A 117 -11.75 -13.73 1.44
CA LEU A 117 -12.37 -15.01 1.11
C LEU A 117 -11.54 -15.87 0.13
N VAL A 118 -10.31 -15.45 -0.17
CA VAL A 118 -9.45 -16.17 -1.10
C VAL A 118 -8.88 -17.41 -0.44
N CYS A 119 -9.06 -18.55 -1.10
CA CYS A 119 -8.60 -19.84 -0.62
C CYS A 119 -7.36 -20.28 -1.41
N HIS A 120 -6.24 -20.46 -0.71
CA HIS A 120 -5.03 -21.02 -1.29
C HIS A 120 -4.84 -22.46 -0.81
N ASP A 121 -4.89 -23.43 -1.73
CA ASP A 121 -4.60 -24.84 -1.43
C ASP A 121 -3.09 -25.09 -1.23
N VAL A 122 -2.54 -24.48 -0.19
CA VAL A 122 -1.16 -24.64 0.25
C VAL A 122 -1.11 -24.71 1.77
N LYS A 123 -0.05 -25.32 2.29
CA LYS A 123 0.17 -25.44 3.73
C LYS A 123 1.09 -24.34 4.23
N CYS A 124 0.72 -23.72 5.36
CA CYS A 124 1.62 -22.82 6.08
C CYS A 124 2.85 -23.56 6.62
N GLY A 125 4.04 -23.01 6.40
CA GLY A 125 5.31 -23.58 6.83
C GLY A 125 5.46 -23.67 8.35
N VAL A 126 4.78 -22.79 9.10
CA VAL A 126 4.88 -22.68 10.56
C VAL A 126 3.69 -23.38 11.24
N CYS A 127 2.49 -22.80 11.22
CA CYS A 127 1.32 -23.32 11.94
C CYS A 127 0.64 -24.55 11.28
N LYS A 128 1.11 -24.96 10.09
CA LYS A 128 0.61 -26.11 9.32
C LYS A 128 -0.85 -26.03 8.84
N GLN A 129 -1.54 -24.90 9.05
CA GLN A 129 -2.86 -24.67 8.48
C GLN A 129 -2.87 -24.87 6.96
N ARG A 130 -3.90 -25.56 6.47
CA ARG A 130 -4.24 -25.77 5.05
C ARG A 130 -5.78 -25.89 4.95
N PRO A 131 -6.44 -25.21 4.01
CA PRO A 131 -5.88 -24.18 3.12
C PRO A 131 -5.47 -22.92 3.88
N ILE A 132 -4.63 -22.08 3.27
CA ILE A 132 -4.43 -20.71 3.76
C ILE A 132 -5.59 -19.87 3.22
N ILE A 133 -6.36 -19.25 4.11
CA ILE A 133 -7.44 -18.31 3.79
C ILE A 133 -6.92 -16.91 4.08
N GLY A 134 -7.21 -15.93 3.21
CA GLY A 134 -6.67 -14.59 3.34
C GLY A 134 -5.38 -14.39 2.55
N LEU A 135 -4.54 -13.44 3.03
CA LEU A 135 -3.25 -13.18 2.41
C LEU A 135 -2.28 -14.36 2.55
N ARG A 136 -1.62 -14.71 1.45
CA ARG A 136 -0.56 -15.72 1.39
C ARG A 136 0.80 -15.08 1.10
N TYR A 137 1.80 -15.47 1.88
CA TYR A 137 3.17 -14.98 1.75
C TYR A 137 4.10 -16.10 1.33
N GLN A 138 4.61 -16.05 0.10
CA GLN A 138 5.53 -17.06 -0.43
C GLN A 138 6.97 -16.57 -0.37
N CYS A 139 7.85 -17.39 0.18
CA CYS A 139 9.29 -17.13 0.12
C CYS A 139 9.82 -17.37 -1.29
N LEU A 140 10.54 -16.40 -1.85
CA LEU A 140 11.14 -16.49 -3.18
C LEU A 140 12.51 -17.18 -3.21
N ARG A 141 13.00 -17.67 -2.06
CA ARG A 141 14.25 -18.47 -1.94
C ARG A 141 14.00 -19.90 -1.44
N CYS A 142 13.06 -20.06 -0.52
CA CYS A 142 12.69 -21.35 0.06
C CYS A 142 11.58 -21.97 -0.80
N ILE A 143 11.93 -22.97 -1.60
CA ILE A 143 11.00 -23.65 -2.51
C ILE A 143 9.82 -24.22 -1.71
N GLY A 144 8.60 -23.89 -2.14
CA GLY A 144 7.36 -24.38 -1.52
C GLY A 144 7.09 -23.83 -0.11
N TYR A 145 7.85 -22.84 0.36
CA TYR A 145 7.64 -22.27 1.69
C TYR A 145 6.66 -21.11 1.62
N ASN A 146 5.49 -21.31 2.24
CA ASN A 146 4.41 -20.33 2.32
C ASN A 146 4.11 -20.03 3.80
N LEU A 147 3.66 -18.81 4.08
CA LEU A 147 3.19 -18.38 5.39
C LEU A 147 1.77 -17.83 5.23
N CYS A 148 0.90 -18.14 6.20
CA CYS A 148 -0.36 -17.41 6.34
C CYS A 148 -0.09 -16.01 6.91
N GLN A 149 -1.08 -15.12 6.78
CA GLN A 149 -1.03 -13.76 7.33
C GLN A 149 -0.56 -13.73 8.79
N ASP A 150 -1.14 -14.55 9.66
CA ASP A 150 -0.79 -14.57 11.08
C ASP A 150 0.68 -14.95 11.32
N CYS A 151 1.21 -15.95 10.62
CA CYS A 151 2.62 -16.34 10.78
C CYS A 151 3.58 -15.28 10.21
N PHE A 152 3.21 -14.62 9.11
CA PHE A 152 4.05 -13.62 8.48
C PHE A 152 4.15 -12.35 9.32
N LEU A 153 2.99 -11.81 9.77
CA LEU A 153 2.95 -10.57 10.55
C LEU A 153 3.61 -10.70 11.92
N HIS A 154 3.49 -11.86 12.56
CA HIS A 154 4.19 -12.17 13.82
C HIS A 154 5.65 -12.60 13.63
N ALA A 155 6.20 -12.45 12.41
CA ALA A 155 7.57 -12.81 12.08
C ALA A 155 7.96 -14.25 12.48
N ARG A 156 7.00 -15.18 12.47
CA ARG A 156 7.25 -16.58 12.87
C ARG A 156 7.97 -17.30 11.74
N THR A 157 9.02 -18.03 12.10
CA THR A 157 9.84 -18.77 11.13
C THR A 157 9.96 -20.24 11.51
N SER A 158 10.32 -21.08 10.53
CA SER A 158 10.57 -22.49 10.74
C SER A 158 11.57 -23.00 9.69
N ARG A 159 12.13 -24.20 9.93
CA ARG A 159 13.14 -24.82 9.04
C ARG A 159 14.33 -23.87 8.84
N ARG A 160 14.80 -23.70 7.60
CA ARG A 160 15.92 -22.82 7.22
C ARG A 160 15.44 -21.46 6.68
N HIS A 161 14.18 -21.08 6.93
CA HIS A 161 13.67 -19.79 6.49
C HIS A 161 14.24 -18.65 7.36
N LYS A 162 14.60 -17.53 6.73
CA LYS A 162 15.05 -16.31 7.40
C LYS A 162 14.14 -15.16 7.00
N LEU A 163 13.86 -14.25 7.94
CA LEU A 163 13.05 -13.05 7.70
C LEU A 163 13.64 -12.14 6.62
N THR A 164 14.95 -12.25 6.36
CA THR A 164 15.64 -11.51 5.29
C THR A 164 15.43 -12.09 3.89
N HIS A 165 14.72 -13.22 3.76
CA HIS A 165 14.40 -13.77 2.45
C HIS A 165 13.31 -12.94 1.77
N PRO A 166 13.44 -12.67 0.45
CA PRO A 166 12.39 -11.96 -0.28
C PRO A 166 11.08 -12.74 -0.26
N ILE A 167 10.00 -12.05 0.06
CA ILE A 167 8.64 -12.59 0.13
C ILE A 167 7.80 -11.99 -1.00
N GLN A 168 6.93 -12.82 -1.60
CA GLN A 168 5.88 -12.40 -2.50
C GLN A 168 4.52 -12.63 -1.83
N GLU A 169 3.74 -11.55 -1.71
CA GLU A 169 2.36 -11.57 -1.24
C GLU A 169 1.42 -11.94 -2.40
N TYR A 170 0.39 -12.73 -2.09
CA TYR A 170 -0.71 -13.08 -2.97
C TYR A 170 -2.03 -12.75 -2.28
N CYS A 171 -2.88 -12.02 -3.00
CA CYS A 171 -4.24 -11.63 -2.57
C CYS A 171 -5.33 -12.22 -3.49
N HIS A 172 -4.96 -13.09 -4.44
CA HIS A 172 -5.86 -13.76 -5.38
C HIS A 172 -5.39 -15.21 -5.61
N GLU A 173 -6.32 -16.10 -5.96
CA GLU A 173 -5.98 -17.50 -6.26
C GLU A 173 -4.98 -17.58 -7.41
N THR A 174 -3.85 -18.26 -7.16
CA THR A 174 -2.81 -18.42 -8.16
C THR A 174 -3.21 -19.49 -9.17
N THR A 175 -3.30 -19.11 -10.44
CA THR A 175 -3.49 -20.08 -11.54
C THR A 175 -2.21 -20.87 -11.80
N GLY A 176 -2.33 -22.07 -12.39
CA GLY A 176 -1.16 -22.92 -12.69
C GLY A 176 -0.11 -22.29 -13.62
N LYS A 177 -0.50 -21.31 -14.45
CA LYS A 177 0.43 -20.53 -15.30
C LYS A 177 1.29 -19.57 -14.47
N GLU A 178 0.71 -18.93 -13.46
CA GLU A 178 1.41 -18.01 -12.56
C GLU A 178 2.37 -18.75 -11.64
N TRP A 179 1.98 -19.94 -11.17
CA TRP A 179 2.86 -20.82 -10.42
C TRP A 179 4.15 -21.18 -11.18
N ARG A 180 4.03 -21.52 -12.48
CA ARG A 180 5.21 -21.80 -13.32
C ARG A 180 6.15 -20.61 -13.44
N ARG A 181 5.62 -19.40 -13.62
CA ARG A 181 6.42 -18.16 -13.64
C ARG A 181 7.08 -17.90 -12.28
N ALA A 182 6.37 -18.14 -11.18
CA ALA A 182 6.91 -18.00 -9.83
C ALA A 182 8.04 -19.01 -9.57
N LEU A 183 7.90 -20.25 -10.03
CA LEU A 183 8.96 -21.27 -9.98
C LEU A 183 10.21 -20.82 -10.74
N LEU A 184 10.06 -20.37 -11.99
CA LEU A 184 11.19 -19.83 -12.78
C LEU A 184 11.88 -18.67 -12.05
N LYS A 185 11.11 -17.75 -11.46
CA LYS A 185 11.64 -16.63 -10.68
C LYS A 185 12.38 -17.10 -9.41
N MET A 186 11.88 -18.11 -8.71
CA MET A 186 12.53 -18.69 -7.53
C MET A 186 13.83 -19.40 -7.87
N VAL A 187 13.86 -20.15 -8.98
CA VAL A 187 15.08 -20.80 -9.48
C VAL A 187 16.13 -19.73 -9.81
N ARG A 188 15.75 -18.70 -10.58
CA ARG A 188 16.63 -17.58 -10.90
C ARG A 188 17.15 -16.88 -9.63
N ASN A 189 16.31 -16.66 -8.62
CA ASN A 189 16.71 -16.01 -7.37
C ASN A 189 17.63 -16.87 -6.48
N ARG A 190 17.68 -18.19 -6.70
CA ARG A 190 18.61 -19.08 -6.00
C ARG A 190 20.00 -19.08 -6.65
N PHE A 191 20.05 -18.96 -7.98
CA PHE A 191 21.29 -18.99 -8.76
C PHE A 191 21.87 -17.61 -9.08
N GLY A 192 21.05 -16.55 -9.06
CA GLY A 192 21.51 -15.16 -9.13
C GLY A 192 22.14 -14.72 -7.82
N GLY A 193 23.32 -14.11 -7.89
CA GLY A 193 24.03 -13.56 -6.74
C GLY A 193 23.20 -12.59 -5.89
N ARG A 194 23.72 -12.21 -4.72
CA ARG A 194 23.10 -11.33 -3.70
C ARG A 194 22.70 -9.96 -4.27
N GLN A 195 21.69 -9.88 -5.12
CA GLN A 195 21.11 -8.62 -5.55
C GLN A 195 20.11 -8.21 -4.47
N GLY A 196 20.40 -7.07 -3.83
CA GLY A 196 19.66 -6.55 -2.68
C GLY A 196 18.17 -6.44 -2.99
N TYR A 197 17.39 -7.37 -2.43
CA TYR A 197 15.93 -7.33 -2.43
C TYR A 197 15.39 -6.36 -1.36
N ASN A 198 16.19 -5.37 -0.97
CA ASN A 198 15.85 -4.38 0.06
C ASN A 198 15.34 -3.08 -0.58
N LYS A 199 14.54 -3.19 -1.64
CA LYS A 199 13.82 -2.04 -2.18
C LYS A 199 12.51 -1.95 -1.41
N GLN A 200 12.39 -0.95 -0.54
CA GLN A 200 11.12 -0.58 0.09
C GLN A 200 10.05 -0.58 -1.02
N ARG A 201 9.00 -1.38 -0.83
CA ARG A 201 7.98 -1.62 -1.86
C ARG A 201 7.05 -0.42 -2.05
N TYR A 202 7.09 0.51 -1.11
CA TYR A 202 6.29 1.71 -1.01
C TYR A 202 7.21 2.95 -0.98
N LEU A 203 6.68 4.09 -1.40
CA LEU A 203 7.41 5.35 -1.43
C LEU A 203 7.42 5.98 -0.03
N ALA A 204 8.54 5.82 0.67
CA ALA A 204 8.75 6.43 1.99
C ALA A 204 8.77 7.96 1.87
N ILE A 205 7.97 8.63 2.70
CA ILE A 205 7.90 10.08 2.81
C ILE A 205 8.45 10.43 4.18
N ALA A 206 9.61 11.09 4.23
CA ALA A 206 10.16 11.60 5.47
C ALA A 206 9.38 12.85 5.89
N SER A 207 9.03 12.95 7.16
CA SER A 207 8.67 14.24 7.76
C SER A 207 9.89 15.15 7.70
N SER A 208 9.68 16.44 7.41
CA SER A 208 10.71 17.46 7.61
C SER A 208 11.26 17.32 9.03
N PRO A 209 12.58 17.42 9.26
CA PRO A 209 13.10 17.43 10.62
C PRO A 209 12.46 18.60 11.36
N GLU A 210 11.74 18.29 12.45
CA GLU A 210 11.33 19.28 13.41
C GLU A 210 12.60 20.01 13.85
N SER A 211 12.63 21.33 13.66
CA SER A 211 13.64 22.22 14.23
C SER A 211 13.78 21.90 15.71
N GLY A 212 14.99 21.52 16.13
CA GLY A 212 15.29 21.10 17.48
C GLY A 212 14.74 22.05 18.54
N CYS A 213 14.00 21.50 19.49
CA CYS A 213 13.94 22.06 20.83
C CYS A 213 15.10 21.43 21.60
N ASP A 214 16.20 22.19 21.71
CA ASP A 214 17.27 21.92 22.66
C ASP A 214 16.69 21.98 24.09
N LEU A 215 16.97 20.94 24.89
CA LEU A 215 16.93 20.94 26.34
C LEU A 215 18.34 21.22 26.87
#